data_AF-A0A2X4U735-F1
#
_entry.id   AF-A0A2X4U735-F1
#
_cell.length_a   1.000
_cell.length_b   1.000
_cell.length_c   1.000
_cell.angle_alpha   90.00
_cell.angle_beta   90.00
_cell.angle_gamma   90.00
#
_symmetry.space_group_name_H-M   'P 1'
#
loop_
_entity.id
_entity.type
_entity.pdbx_description
1 polymer ?
#
loop_
_entity_poly.entity_id
_entity_poly.type
_entity_poly.pdbx_seq_one_letter_code
_entity_poly.pdbx_strand_id
1 'polypeptide(L)'
;MADTAVVDQESGKAGTGETAAKASGRPLPQLTLENKFFWKSGADGRLRIQECESCSALIHPPQPICRYCRGKQMGVRVVSGYAMLIGFTVNHRFGLPGLPTPFVIAQVALEEDPRVRLTTNAIECDAEQLELGMRMEVVFEADGDVWLPFFRPVAEQGDPAPLPTDEIEPDQIRFHIRPPVTQEKFEDKVAISGVGMSDIGRRMMVNPIALTIQACERAVADAGLTMDDIDGLSTYPGAGPLVGFGEGGVGALESALGLRPTWFNGGLETPGPSGSVIAAMLAVASGLARHVLCYRTLWESTYSEMMRSGDITPTGGRTTSWMMPFGASSAAHTLAQNAQRHFHRYGTTRETLGWIALNQRANAALNPTAIYKDPMTMDDYLSARLVTTPFGLYDCDVPCDGAVAVIVSAAETTGDLARPAIRVEAVGTQIVERIEWDQSTLTHEPQVLGPAAHLWTRTALRPDDVDVAQLYDGFSFNALSWIEALGFCGIGESKDFLDGGKNIARDGILPLNTHGGQLSHGRTHGMGLVHEAVTQLRGEAGERQVRDARVAVVSSGGLTPGSAMLLRSES
;
A
#
# COMPACT_ATOMS: atom_id res chain seq x y z
N MET A 1 -28.20 -74.36 3.67
CA MET A 1 -27.60 -75.30 4.64
C MET A 1 -26.32 -75.81 4.00
N ALA A 2 -25.17 -75.59 4.66
CA ALA A 2 -23.81 -76.05 4.31
C ALA A 2 -23.22 -75.49 2.98
N ASP A 3 -21.93 -75.21 2.80
CA ASP A 3 -20.72 -75.01 3.63
C ASP A 3 -19.58 -74.63 2.63
N THR A 4 -18.41 -74.19 3.12
CA THR A 4 -17.07 -74.15 2.42
C THR A 4 -16.87 -73.13 1.27
N ALA A 5 -15.71 -72.49 1.01
CA ALA A 5 -14.35 -72.53 1.56
C ALA A 5 -13.55 -71.26 1.17
N VAL A 6 -12.50 -71.03 1.95
CA VAL A 6 -11.35 -70.11 1.83
C VAL A 6 -10.63 -70.21 0.47
N VAL A 7 -10.18 -69.08 -0.08
CA VAL A 7 -8.89 -68.96 -0.79
C VAL A 7 -8.25 -67.60 -0.50
N ASP A 8 -7.14 -67.64 0.23
CA ASP A 8 -6.12 -66.61 0.36
C ASP A 8 -5.48 -66.26 -0.99
N GLN A 9 -5.25 -64.98 -1.25
CA GLN A 9 -4.14 -64.54 -2.09
C GLN A 9 -3.58 -63.22 -1.58
N GLU A 10 -2.59 -63.35 -0.70
CA GLU A 10 -1.57 -62.33 -0.47
C GLU A 10 -0.85 -62.02 -1.80
N SER A 11 -0.81 -60.74 -2.16
CA SER A 11 0.25 -60.22 -3.03
C SER A 11 0.79 -58.94 -2.40
N GLY A 12 1.99 -59.06 -1.84
CA GLY A 12 2.69 -58.00 -1.16
C GLY A 12 2.94 -56.79 -2.07
N LYS A 13 2.56 -55.61 -1.58
CA LYS A 13 3.20 -54.37 -1.98
C LYS A 13 4.15 -53.96 -0.85
N ALA A 14 5.43 -54.06 -1.16
CA ALA A 14 6.51 -53.50 -0.37
C ALA A 14 6.20 -52.05 -0.05
N GLY A 15 6.21 -51.72 1.25
CA GLY A 15 6.08 -50.36 1.72
C GLY A 15 7.27 -49.53 1.27
N THR A 16 7.02 -48.55 0.41
CA THR A 16 7.83 -47.34 0.35
C THR A 16 7.22 -46.37 1.35
N GLY A 17 7.84 -46.26 2.52
CA GLY A 17 7.53 -45.24 3.50
C GLY A 17 7.91 -43.87 2.97
N GLU A 18 7.07 -43.30 2.10
CA GLU A 18 7.01 -41.86 1.93
C GLU A 18 6.28 -41.34 3.16
N THR A 19 7.04 -40.82 4.12
CA THR A 19 6.49 -39.98 5.18
C THR A 19 5.85 -38.79 4.50
N ALA A 20 4.53 -38.86 4.25
CA ALA A 20 3.76 -37.73 3.77
C ALA A 20 4.02 -36.56 4.74
N ALA A 21 4.72 -35.54 4.25
CA ALA A 21 5.01 -34.35 5.04
C ALA A 21 3.69 -33.82 5.59
N LYS A 22 3.63 -33.62 6.91
CA LYS A 22 2.42 -33.14 7.58
C LYS A 22 2.11 -31.76 7.01
N ALA A 23 0.95 -31.61 6.38
CA ALA A 23 0.50 -30.33 5.85
C ALA A 23 0.51 -29.29 6.98
N SER A 24 1.29 -28.22 6.85
CA SER A 24 1.43 -27.24 7.93
C SER A 24 0.15 -26.41 8.12
N GLY A 25 -0.71 -26.38 7.09
CA GLY A 25 -1.93 -25.58 7.05
C GLY A 25 -1.71 -24.17 6.49
N ARG A 26 -0.46 -23.74 6.28
CA ARG A 26 -0.14 -22.42 5.72
C ARG A 26 -0.53 -22.28 4.25
N PRO A 27 -0.72 -21.03 3.75
CA PRO A 27 -0.90 -20.79 2.32
C PRO A 27 0.31 -21.31 1.53
N LEU A 28 0.08 -22.25 0.63
CA LEU A 28 1.16 -22.80 -0.21
C LEU A 28 1.28 -22.04 -1.52
N PRO A 29 2.49 -21.88 -2.08
CA PRO A 29 2.67 -21.24 -3.36
C PRO A 29 2.02 -22.06 -4.49
N GLN A 30 1.46 -21.36 -5.46
CA GLN A 30 1.00 -21.95 -6.71
C GLN A 30 2.21 -22.32 -7.57
N LEU A 31 2.31 -23.60 -7.92
CA LEU A 31 3.35 -24.09 -8.81
C LEU A 31 3.00 -23.81 -10.26
N THR A 32 3.88 -23.09 -10.95
CA THR A 32 3.83 -22.83 -12.39
C THR A 32 5.06 -23.44 -13.08
N LEU A 33 5.07 -23.42 -14.42
CA LEU A 33 6.25 -23.84 -15.17
C LEU A 33 7.46 -22.95 -14.86
N GLU A 34 7.25 -21.64 -14.63
CA GLU A 34 8.35 -20.71 -14.35
C GLU A 34 8.91 -20.83 -12.93
N ASN A 35 8.11 -21.20 -11.92
CA ASN A 35 8.53 -21.14 -10.53
C ASN A 35 8.78 -22.49 -9.85
N LYS A 36 8.37 -23.61 -10.48
CA LYS A 36 8.49 -24.95 -9.86
C LYS A 36 9.92 -25.29 -9.45
N PHE A 37 10.91 -24.80 -10.19
CA PHE A 37 12.33 -25.07 -9.89
C PHE A 37 12.73 -24.46 -8.53
N PHE A 38 12.15 -23.32 -8.16
CA PHE A 38 12.42 -22.62 -6.91
C PHE A 38 11.69 -23.31 -5.76
N TRP A 39 10.37 -23.49 -5.89
CA TRP A 39 9.54 -24.06 -4.82
C TRP A 39 9.77 -25.55 -4.58
N LYS A 40 10.40 -26.27 -5.52
CA LYS A 40 10.86 -27.66 -5.32
C LYS A 40 12.35 -27.78 -5.02
N SER A 41 13.07 -26.66 -4.94
CA SER A 41 14.52 -26.67 -4.85
C SER A 41 15.04 -27.38 -3.60
N GLY A 42 14.32 -27.29 -2.47
CA GLY A 42 14.74 -27.89 -1.21
C GLY A 42 14.72 -29.43 -1.17
N ALA A 43 14.21 -30.12 -2.19
CA ALA A 43 14.14 -31.57 -2.23
C ALA A 43 15.52 -32.25 -2.14
N ASP A 44 16.59 -31.58 -2.61
CA ASP A 44 17.98 -32.03 -2.48
C ASP A 44 18.82 -31.08 -1.60
N GLY A 45 18.16 -30.26 -0.78
CA GLY A 45 18.80 -29.35 0.17
C GLY A 45 19.55 -28.16 -0.47
N ARG A 46 19.31 -27.86 -1.75
CA ARG A 46 20.02 -26.78 -2.48
C ARG A 46 19.06 -25.67 -2.85
N LEU A 47 19.44 -24.41 -2.65
CA LEU A 47 18.67 -23.26 -3.13
C LEU A 47 19.00 -22.97 -4.60
N ARG A 48 17.98 -22.72 -5.41
CA ARG A 48 18.10 -22.42 -6.84
C ARG A 48 17.43 -21.10 -7.18
N ILE A 49 18.09 -20.29 -8.00
CA ILE A 49 17.60 -19.00 -8.49
C ILE A 49 17.71 -18.96 -10.01
N GLN A 50 16.80 -18.26 -10.68
CA GLN A 50 16.89 -18.08 -12.12
C GLN A 50 18.11 -17.20 -12.45
N GLU A 51 18.85 -17.55 -13.48
CA GLU A 51 19.96 -16.74 -13.98
C GLU A 51 19.76 -16.35 -15.44
N CYS A 52 20.31 -15.19 -15.83
CA CYS A 52 20.49 -14.86 -17.23
C CYS A 52 21.80 -15.46 -17.73
N GLU A 53 21.75 -16.38 -18.68
CA GLU A 53 22.95 -17.01 -19.24
C GLU A 53 23.80 -16.02 -20.06
N SER A 54 23.21 -14.90 -20.49
CA SER A 54 23.91 -13.86 -21.26
C SER A 54 24.73 -12.90 -20.41
N CYS A 55 24.29 -12.56 -19.20
CA CYS A 55 24.99 -11.59 -18.33
C CYS A 55 25.25 -12.09 -16.90
N SER A 56 24.93 -13.35 -16.61
CA SER A 56 25.08 -14.01 -15.30
C SER A 56 24.30 -13.39 -14.13
N ALA A 57 23.45 -12.39 -14.39
CA ALA A 57 22.62 -11.77 -13.36
C ALA A 57 21.57 -12.76 -12.84
N LEU A 58 21.35 -12.75 -11.52
CA LEU A 58 20.27 -13.51 -10.92
C LEU A 58 18.95 -12.72 -10.96
N ILE A 59 17.85 -13.43 -11.17
CA ILE A 59 16.51 -12.85 -11.32
C ILE A 59 15.55 -13.46 -10.29
N HIS A 60 14.93 -12.59 -9.49
CA HIS A 60 13.85 -12.95 -8.58
C HIS A 60 12.78 -11.84 -8.50
N PRO A 61 11.49 -12.22 -8.45
CA PRO A 61 10.94 -13.50 -8.89
C PRO A 61 11.32 -13.86 -10.35
N PRO A 62 11.23 -15.13 -10.77
CA PRO A 62 11.62 -15.55 -12.12
C PRO A 62 10.85 -14.80 -13.21
N GLN A 63 11.53 -14.44 -14.30
CA GLN A 63 10.99 -13.75 -15.47
C GLN A 63 11.42 -14.43 -16.77
N PRO A 64 10.64 -14.33 -17.87
CA PRO A 64 11.02 -14.91 -19.16
C PRO A 64 12.15 -14.13 -19.87
N ILE A 65 12.58 -13.00 -19.30
CA ILE A 65 13.60 -12.11 -19.85
C ILE A 65 14.41 -11.49 -18.71
N CYS A 66 15.72 -11.32 -18.93
CA CYS A 66 16.58 -10.61 -18.01
C CYS A 66 16.27 -9.11 -18.04
N ARG A 67 15.89 -8.53 -16.89
CA ARG A 67 15.60 -7.10 -16.80
C ARG A 67 16.82 -6.19 -17.01
N TYR A 68 18.03 -6.71 -16.81
CA TYR A 68 19.27 -5.93 -16.91
C TYR A 68 19.80 -5.83 -18.34
N CYS A 69 19.90 -6.96 -19.06
CA CYS A 69 20.45 -6.99 -20.43
C CYS A 69 19.41 -7.27 -21.51
N ARG A 70 18.15 -7.54 -21.14
CA ARG A 70 17.05 -7.95 -22.04
C ARG A 70 17.29 -9.28 -22.78
N GLY A 71 18.29 -10.05 -22.35
CA GLY A 71 18.56 -11.40 -22.84
C GLY A 71 17.42 -12.37 -22.47
N LYS A 72 17.12 -13.31 -23.38
CA LYS A 72 16.04 -14.30 -23.24
C LYS A 72 16.54 -15.71 -22.92
N GLN A 73 17.86 -15.90 -22.86
CA GLN A 73 18.49 -17.15 -22.44
C GLN A 73 18.50 -17.18 -20.91
N MET A 74 17.52 -17.90 -20.35
CA MET A 74 17.31 -18.00 -18.92
C MET A 74 17.61 -19.43 -18.44
N GLY A 75 18.51 -19.54 -17.47
CA GLY A 75 18.90 -20.79 -16.83
C GLY A 75 18.49 -20.83 -15.36
N VAL A 76 18.90 -21.87 -14.67
CA VAL A 76 18.72 -22.03 -13.22
C VAL A 76 20.07 -22.34 -12.58
N ARG A 77 20.48 -21.51 -11.63
CA ARG A 77 21.74 -21.65 -10.88
C ARG A 77 21.48 -22.17 -9.48
N VAL A 78 22.29 -23.13 -9.04
CA VAL A 78 22.40 -23.47 -7.60
C VAL A 78 23.25 -22.39 -6.93
N VAL A 79 22.70 -21.75 -5.90
CA VAL A 79 23.41 -20.79 -5.05
C VAL A 79 23.90 -21.46 -3.76
N SER A 80 24.81 -20.80 -3.05
CA SER A 80 25.47 -21.29 -1.83
C SER A 80 24.50 -21.57 -0.69
N GLY A 81 23.37 -20.87 -0.67
CA GLY A 81 22.40 -20.93 0.43
C GLY A 81 22.68 -19.94 1.57
N TYR A 82 23.72 -19.10 1.45
CA TYR A 82 23.98 -18.02 2.40
C TYR A 82 23.37 -16.70 1.91
N ALA A 83 22.91 -15.90 2.87
CA ALA A 83 22.30 -14.60 2.62
C ALA A 83 22.55 -13.64 3.78
N MET A 84 22.36 -12.35 3.54
CA MET A 84 22.39 -11.30 4.54
C MET A 84 20.97 -10.95 4.99
N LEU A 85 20.75 -10.77 6.29
CA LEU A 85 19.50 -10.21 6.81
C LEU A 85 19.41 -8.71 6.51
N ILE A 86 18.46 -8.30 5.68
CA ILE A 86 18.33 -6.90 5.21
C ILE A 86 17.03 -6.24 5.65
N GLY A 87 16.18 -6.95 6.38
CA GLY A 87 14.95 -6.42 6.95
C GLY A 87 14.24 -7.51 7.73
N PHE A 88 13.61 -7.16 8.84
CA PHE A 88 12.71 -8.08 9.53
C PHE A 88 11.63 -7.35 10.32
N THR A 89 10.57 -8.09 10.66
CA THR A 89 9.51 -7.65 11.55
C THR A 89 8.98 -8.84 12.34
N VAL A 90 8.64 -8.61 13.61
CA VAL A 90 7.96 -9.59 14.45
C VAL A 90 6.48 -9.34 14.36
N ASN A 91 5.74 -10.25 13.72
CA ASN A 91 4.30 -10.13 13.59
C ASN A 91 3.62 -10.66 14.86
N HIS A 92 2.80 -9.81 15.49
CA HIS A 92 2.07 -10.15 16.71
C HIS A 92 0.58 -10.38 16.49
N ARG A 93 0.02 -10.00 15.32
CA ARG A 93 -1.43 -9.90 15.12
C ARG A 93 -1.97 -10.64 13.91
N PHE A 94 -1.26 -10.67 12.79
CA PHE A 94 -1.74 -11.29 11.56
C PHE A 94 -1.45 -12.80 11.55
N GLY A 95 -2.20 -13.56 12.35
CA GLY A 95 -2.09 -15.02 12.34
C GLY A 95 -2.66 -15.62 11.07
N LEU A 96 -2.01 -16.65 10.54
CA LEU A 96 -2.52 -17.47 9.44
C LEU A 96 -2.63 -18.94 9.90
N PRO A 97 -3.49 -19.75 9.27
CA PRO A 97 -3.44 -21.19 9.47
C PRO A 97 -2.00 -21.72 9.33
N GLY A 98 -1.53 -22.52 10.29
CA GLY A 98 -0.15 -23.04 10.29
C GLY A 98 0.96 -22.07 10.73
N LEU A 99 0.64 -20.78 10.95
CA LEU A 99 1.58 -19.73 11.37
C LEU A 99 0.96 -18.90 12.52
N PRO A 100 0.89 -19.45 13.75
CA PRO A 100 0.40 -18.72 14.92
C PRO A 100 1.40 -17.62 15.32
N THR A 101 0.89 -16.49 15.83
CA THR A 101 1.74 -15.38 16.30
C THR A 101 2.30 -15.65 17.70
N PRO A 102 3.49 -15.12 18.04
CA PRO A 102 4.37 -14.32 17.19
C PRO A 102 5.27 -15.15 16.27
N PHE A 103 5.64 -14.58 15.12
CA PHE A 103 6.66 -15.13 14.22
C PHE A 103 7.42 -14.03 13.49
N VAL A 104 8.64 -14.33 13.04
CA VAL A 104 9.49 -13.37 12.31
C VAL A 104 9.28 -13.49 10.81
N ILE A 105 8.96 -12.37 10.17
CA ILE A 105 9.02 -12.21 8.72
C ILE A 105 10.33 -11.47 8.44
N ALA A 106 11.15 -12.03 7.58
CA ALA A 106 12.44 -11.48 7.20
C ALA A 106 12.53 -11.27 5.69
N GLN A 107 13.42 -10.36 5.32
CA GLN A 107 13.92 -10.23 3.97
C GLN A 107 15.43 -10.46 3.99
N VAL A 108 15.90 -11.34 3.13
CA VAL A 108 17.32 -11.65 3.00
C VAL A 108 17.83 -11.35 1.60
N ALA A 109 19.07 -10.88 1.47
CA ALA A 109 19.74 -10.65 0.19
C ALA A 109 20.83 -11.72 -0.03
N LEU A 110 20.85 -12.37 -1.19
CA LEU A 110 21.81 -13.45 -1.45
C LEU A 110 23.24 -12.92 -1.56
N GLU A 111 24.22 -13.68 -1.05
CA GLU A 111 25.64 -13.29 -1.09
C GLU A 111 26.18 -13.19 -2.53
N GLU A 112 25.69 -14.02 -3.45
CA GLU A 112 26.14 -14.01 -4.84
C GLU A 112 25.63 -12.80 -5.64
N ASP A 113 24.48 -12.25 -5.26
CA ASP A 113 23.86 -11.11 -5.92
C ASP A 113 22.89 -10.41 -4.96
N PRO A 114 23.30 -9.33 -4.27
CA PRO A 114 22.50 -8.68 -3.25
C PRO A 114 21.26 -7.94 -3.81
N ARG A 115 21.13 -7.88 -5.14
CA ARG A 115 19.90 -7.41 -5.82
C ARG A 115 18.78 -8.45 -5.74
N VAL A 116 19.11 -9.72 -5.48
CA VAL A 116 18.12 -10.78 -5.27
C VAL A 116 17.76 -10.84 -3.81
N ARG A 117 16.52 -10.45 -3.53
CA ARG A 117 15.95 -10.39 -2.18
C ARG A 117 14.85 -11.43 -2.05
N LEU A 118 14.85 -12.18 -0.96
CA LEU A 118 13.84 -13.20 -0.66
C LEU A 118 13.07 -12.81 0.60
N THR A 119 11.74 -12.75 0.49
CA THR A 119 10.86 -12.77 1.67
C THR A 119 10.90 -14.19 2.26
N THR A 120 11.05 -14.29 3.58
CA THR A 120 11.22 -15.56 4.28
C THR A 120 10.78 -15.48 5.75
N ASN A 121 10.83 -16.59 6.48
CA ASN A 121 10.78 -16.60 7.94
C ASN A 121 12.20 -16.77 8.50
N ALA A 122 12.56 -15.91 9.47
CA ALA A 122 13.74 -16.16 10.29
C ALA A 122 13.36 -17.16 11.39
N ILE A 123 14.06 -18.28 11.43
CA ILE A 123 13.79 -19.39 12.37
C ILE A 123 15.02 -19.71 13.20
N GLU A 124 14.85 -20.54 14.23
CA GLU A 124 15.94 -21.00 15.10
C GLU A 124 16.76 -19.83 15.70
N CYS A 125 16.10 -18.71 15.97
CA CYS A 125 16.70 -17.50 16.53
C CYS A 125 15.78 -16.84 17.55
N ASP A 126 16.38 -16.09 18.46
CA ASP A 126 15.68 -15.11 19.27
C ASP A 126 15.49 -13.83 18.43
N ALA A 127 14.25 -13.38 18.29
CA ALA A 127 13.92 -12.20 17.50
C ALA A 127 14.56 -10.92 18.06
N GLU A 128 14.84 -10.87 19.36
CA GLU A 128 15.52 -9.73 20.01
C GLU A 128 17.02 -9.66 19.68
N GLN A 129 17.60 -10.76 19.20
CA GLN A 129 19.02 -10.84 18.82
C GLN A 129 19.25 -10.63 17.32
N LEU A 130 18.19 -10.43 16.54
CA LEU A 130 18.30 -10.18 15.11
C LEU A 130 18.77 -8.76 14.84
N GLU A 131 19.80 -8.64 14.01
CA GLU A 131 20.36 -7.38 13.57
C GLU A 131 20.51 -7.35 12.04
N LEU A 132 20.30 -6.18 11.45
CA LEU A 132 20.55 -6.00 10.01
C LEU A 132 22.03 -6.21 9.71
N GLY A 133 22.33 -6.93 8.62
CA GLY A 133 23.69 -7.29 8.23
C GLY A 133 24.14 -8.67 8.74
N MET A 134 23.35 -9.32 9.62
CA MET A 134 23.64 -10.68 10.06
C MET A 134 23.70 -11.65 8.88
N ARG A 135 24.64 -12.59 8.96
CA ARG A 135 24.76 -13.67 7.98
C ARG A 135 23.80 -14.81 8.34
N MET A 136 23.08 -15.27 7.34
CA MET A 136 22.01 -16.26 7.44
C MET A 136 22.30 -17.44 6.51
N GLU A 137 21.85 -18.63 6.87
CA GLU A 137 21.88 -19.82 6.01
C GLU A 137 20.47 -20.37 5.78
N VAL A 138 20.24 -20.91 4.57
CA VAL A 138 18.96 -21.47 4.17
C VAL A 138 18.70 -22.82 4.85
N VAL A 139 17.47 -23.00 5.30
CA VAL A 139 16.92 -24.27 5.81
C VAL A 139 15.61 -24.51 5.07
N PHE A 140 15.33 -25.76 4.70
CA PHE A 140 14.12 -26.10 3.96
C PHE A 140 13.12 -26.84 4.83
N GLU A 141 11.87 -26.37 4.83
CA GLU A 141 10.74 -27.10 5.40
C GLU A 141 9.87 -27.67 4.27
N ALA A 142 9.69 -28.99 4.27
CA ALA A 142 8.81 -29.66 3.31
C ALA A 142 7.34 -29.53 3.73
N ASP A 143 6.49 -29.10 2.81
CA ASP A 143 5.03 -29.08 2.98
C ASP A 143 4.34 -29.54 1.68
N GLY A 144 3.81 -30.76 1.69
CA GLY A 144 3.25 -31.38 0.50
C GLY A 144 4.30 -31.56 -0.59
N ASP A 145 4.12 -30.86 -1.71
CA ASP A 145 4.98 -30.93 -2.90
C ASP A 145 5.91 -29.71 -3.06
N VAL A 146 6.06 -28.89 -2.01
CA VAL A 146 6.94 -27.72 -1.96
C VAL A 146 7.91 -27.80 -0.78
N TRP A 147 9.02 -27.09 -0.92
CA TRP A 147 10.03 -26.89 0.12
C TRP A 147 10.23 -25.39 0.31
N LEU A 148 9.80 -24.89 1.46
CA LEU A 148 9.87 -23.47 1.78
C LEU A 148 11.28 -23.12 2.26
N PRO A 149 11.97 -22.16 1.62
CA PRO A 149 13.28 -21.71 2.07
C PRO A 149 13.12 -20.74 3.25
N PHE A 150 13.40 -21.22 4.45
CA PHE A 150 13.59 -20.40 5.65
C PHE A 150 15.06 -20.07 5.83
N PHE A 151 15.35 -19.12 6.71
CA PHE A 151 16.71 -18.73 7.03
C PHE A 151 16.91 -18.70 8.54
N ARG A 152 18.08 -19.14 8.99
CA ARG A 152 18.52 -19.00 10.38
C ARG A 152 19.87 -18.30 10.43
N PRO A 153 20.22 -17.60 11.53
CA PRO A 153 21.55 -17.06 11.71
C PRO A 153 22.61 -18.17 11.65
N VAL A 154 23.74 -17.92 10.98
CA VAL A 154 24.88 -18.84 11.03
C VAL A 154 25.48 -18.89 12.44
N ALA A 155 26.03 -20.05 12.82
CA ALA A 155 26.60 -20.25 14.15
C ALA A 155 27.79 -19.33 14.47
N GLU A 156 28.62 -19.02 13.47
CA GLU A 156 29.75 -18.11 13.58
C GLU A 156 29.49 -16.88 12.69
N GLN A 157 29.17 -15.74 13.33
CA GLN A 157 29.00 -14.47 12.63
C GLN A 157 30.37 -13.88 12.27
N GLY A 158 30.50 -13.39 11.04
CA GLY A 158 31.62 -12.54 10.63
C GLY A 158 31.33 -11.07 10.90
N ASP A 159 32.19 -10.19 10.40
CA ASP A 159 31.89 -8.75 10.36
C ASP A 159 30.60 -8.52 9.53
N PRO A 160 29.65 -7.68 9.99
CA PRO A 160 28.46 -7.36 9.22
C PRO A 160 28.83 -6.77 7.87
N ALA A 161 28.39 -7.42 6.79
CA ALA A 161 28.63 -6.89 5.45
C ALA A 161 27.71 -5.68 5.18
N PRO A 162 28.14 -4.72 4.33
CA PRO A 162 27.33 -3.54 4.02
C PRO A 162 25.96 -3.93 3.47
N LEU A 163 24.91 -3.30 4.01
CA LEU A 163 23.55 -3.51 3.51
C LEU A 163 23.44 -3.11 2.03
N PRO A 164 22.62 -3.82 1.24
CA PRO A 164 22.35 -3.42 -0.14
C PRO A 164 21.70 -2.04 -0.19
N THR A 165 22.02 -1.32 -1.24
CA THR A 165 21.39 -0.05 -1.61
C THR A 165 20.18 -0.30 -2.51
N ASP A 166 19.39 0.74 -2.74
CA ASP A 166 18.29 0.68 -3.70
C ASP A 166 18.82 0.66 -5.14
N GLU A 167 18.02 0.13 -6.08
CA GLU A 167 18.39 0.07 -7.51
C GLU A 167 18.58 1.49 -8.08
N ILE A 168 17.79 2.44 -7.60
CA ILE A 168 17.95 3.87 -7.81
C ILE A 168 17.96 4.53 -6.42
N GLU A 169 19.09 5.10 -6.03
CA GLU A 169 19.18 5.82 -4.75
C GLU A 169 18.30 7.09 -4.78
N PRO A 170 17.76 7.53 -3.63
CA PRO A 170 16.81 8.64 -3.58
C PRO A 170 17.27 9.93 -4.27
N ASP A 171 18.56 10.28 -4.15
CA ASP A 171 19.14 11.45 -4.79
C ASP A 171 19.22 11.31 -6.32
N GLN A 172 19.25 10.08 -6.86
CA GLN A 172 19.34 9.83 -8.29
C GLN A 172 17.98 9.85 -8.99
N ILE A 173 16.86 9.75 -8.27
CA ILE A 173 15.50 9.65 -8.84
C ILE A 173 15.21 10.74 -9.87
N ARG A 174 15.64 11.98 -9.63
CA ARG A 174 15.43 13.13 -10.52
C ARG A 174 15.94 12.89 -11.96
N PHE A 175 16.97 12.07 -12.14
CA PHE A 175 17.54 11.76 -13.46
C PHE A 175 16.75 10.71 -14.24
N HIS A 176 15.82 10.02 -13.56
CA HIS A 176 14.93 9.04 -14.16
C HIS A 176 13.54 9.61 -14.47
N ILE A 177 13.26 10.85 -14.06
CA ILE A 177 11.98 11.51 -14.32
C ILE A 177 11.91 11.99 -15.76
N ARG A 178 10.79 11.71 -16.41
CA ARG A 178 10.53 12.17 -17.78
C ARG A 178 10.06 13.62 -17.75
N PRO A 179 10.62 14.50 -18.59
CA PRO A 179 10.10 15.86 -18.71
C PRO A 179 8.69 15.85 -19.35
N PRO A 180 7.89 16.91 -19.13
CA PRO A 180 6.62 17.08 -19.82
C PRO A 180 6.80 17.06 -21.34
N VAL A 181 5.88 16.41 -22.06
CA VAL A 181 5.89 16.35 -23.53
C VAL A 181 5.56 17.70 -24.15
N THR A 182 4.69 18.48 -23.51
CA THR A 182 4.31 19.84 -23.90
C THR A 182 4.13 20.71 -22.65
N GLN A 183 4.02 22.03 -22.85
CA GLN A 183 3.65 22.97 -21.79
C GLN A 183 2.13 23.08 -21.59
N GLU A 184 1.32 22.54 -22.51
CA GLU A 184 -0.13 22.46 -22.33
C GLU A 184 -0.44 21.34 -21.32
N LYS A 185 -1.06 21.72 -20.20
CA LYS A 185 -1.42 20.79 -19.13
C LYS A 185 -2.86 20.36 -19.32
N PHE A 186 -3.13 19.06 -19.20
CA PHE A 186 -4.51 18.58 -19.21
C PHE A 186 -5.25 19.02 -17.94
N GLU A 187 -4.48 19.27 -16.86
CA GLU A 187 -4.97 19.77 -15.59
C GLU A 187 -5.68 21.13 -15.72
N ASP A 188 -5.28 21.97 -16.69
CA ASP A 188 -5.91 23.27 -16.93
C ASP A 188 -7.34 23.14 -17.52
N LYS A 189 -7.67 21.97 -18.08
CA LYS A 189 -8.98 21.66 -18.70
C LYS A 189 -9.98 21.04 -17.73
N VAL A 190 -9.60 20.84 -16.48
CA VAL A 190 -10.43 20.17 -15.48
C VAL A 190 -10.47 20.94 -14.17
N ALA A 191 -11.50 20.66 -13.37
CA ALA A 191 -11.58 21.10 -11.99
C ALA A 191 -12.31 20.06 -11.14
N ILE A 192 -12.05 20.05 -9.84
CA ILE A 192 -12.85 19.33 -8.87
C ILE A 192 -14.04 20.21 -8.49
N SER A 193 -15.23 19.82 -8.90
CA SER A 193 -16.46 20.60 -8.75
C SER A 193 -17.25 20.24 -7.49
N GLY A 194 -17.21 18.97 -7.07
CA GLY A 194 -17.96 18.49 -5.93
C GLY A 194 -17.20 17.43 -5.13
N VAL A 195 -17.40 17.43 -3.82
CA VAL A 195 -16.93 16.37 -2.92
C VAL A 195 -18.06 15.91 -2.00
N GLY A 196 -18.04 14.63 -1.65
CA GLY A 196 -19.05 14.04 -0.78
C GLY A 196 -18.47 12.88 0.00
N MET A 197 -18.97 12.68 1.19
CA MET A 197 -18.56 11.60 2.08
C MET A 197 -19.80 10.99 2.71
N SER A 198 -19.86 9.66 2.78
CA SER A 198 -20.93 8.96 3.51
C SER A 198 -20.78 9.19 5.01
N ASP A 199 -21.70 8.64 5.79
CA ASP A 199 -21.46 8.42 7.19
C ASP A 199 -20.28 7.43 7.31
N ILE A 200 -19.34 7.74 8.21
CA ILE A 200 -18.15 6.93 8.47
C ILE A 200 -18.27 6.33 9.86
N GLY A 201 -18.00 5.04 9.98
CA GLY A 201 -18.12 4.33 11.24
C GLY A 201 -17.40 3.01 11.25
N ARG A 202 -17.65 2.19 12.27
CA ARG A 202 -17.09 0.85 12.39
C ARG A 202 -18.19 -0.17 12.60
N ARG A 203 -18.12 -1.29 11.88
CA ARG A 203 -19.06 -2.42 11.98
C ARG A 203 -20.51 -1.93 11.83
N MET A 204 -20.73 -1.11 10.81
CA MET A 204 -22.02 -0.45 10.59
C MET A 204 -23.10 -1.47 10.17
N MET A 205 -22.72 -2.65 9.68
CA MET A 205 -23.64 -3.69 9.22
C MET A 205 -24.65 -3.18 8.17
N VAL A 206 -24.24 -2.19 7.38
CA VAL A 206 -24.99 -1.66 6.26
C VAL A 206 -24.45 -2.21 4.95
N ASN A 207 -25.30 -2.26 3.92
CA ASN A 207 -24.87 -2.65 2.59
C ASN A 207 -23.84 -1.62 2.07
N PRO A 208 -22.63 -2.02 1.63
CA PRO A 208 -21.61 -1.08 1.17
C PRO A 208 -22.09 -0.15 0.04
N ILE A 209 -22.96 -0.62 -0.86
CA ILE A 209 -23.48 0.23 -1.95
C ILE A 209 -24.32 1.40 -1.43
N ALA A 210 -24.96 1.28 -0.27
CA ALA A 210 -25.74 2.37 0.33
C ALA A 210 -24.83 3.52 0.79
N LEU A 211 -23.63 3.20 1.32
CA LEU A 211 -22.62 4.20 1.66
C LEU A 211 -22.09 4.89 0.40
N THR A 212 -21.83 4.11 -0.66
CA THR A 212 -21.42 4.66 -1.96
C THR A 212 -22.45 5.64 -2.51
N ILE A 213 -23.73 5.26 -2.54
CA ILE A 213 -24.84 6.11 -3.01
C ILE A 213 -24.89 7.41 -2.20
N GLN A 214 -24.83 7.32 -0.87
CA GLN A 214 -24.87 8.50 0.00
C GLN A 214 -23.71 9.47 -0.27
N ALA A 215 -22.48 8.96 -0.45
CA ALA A 215 -21.32 9.80 -0.78
C ALA A 215 -21.48 10.44 -2.17
N CYS A 216 -21.95 9.68 -3.15
CA CYS A 216 -22.21 10.13 -4.51
C CYS A 216 -23.28 11.23 -4.57
N GLU A 217 -24.42 11.03 -3.91
CA GLU A 217 -25.49 12.03 -3.81
C GLU A 217 -25.01 13.33 -3.17
N ARG A 218 -24.21 13.23 -2.08
CA ARG A 218 -23.61 14.40 -1.42
C ARG A 218 -22.64 15.13 -2.35
N ALA A 219 -21.80 14.42 -3.11
CA ALA A 219 -20.88 15.04 -4.06
C ALA A 219 -21.59 15.73 -5.23
N VAL A 220 -22.65 15.10 -5.76
CA VAL A 220 -23.49 15.67 -6.84
C VAL A 220 -24.21 16.93 -6.36
N ALA A 221 -24.80 16.89 -5.16
CA ALA A 221 -25.41 18.05 -4.54
C ALA A 221 -24.39 19.16 -4.24
N ASP A 222 -23.18 18.81 -3.80
CA ASP A 222 -22.10 19.76 -3.52
C ASP A 222 -21.64 20.52 -4.78
N ALA A 223 -21.61 19.84 -5.94
CA ALA A 223 -21.35 20.46 -7.23
C ALA A 223 -22.53 21.32 -7.76
N GLY A 224 -23.73 21.15 -7.21
CA GLY A 224 -24.96 21.75 -7.74
C GLY A 224 -25.50 21.04 -8.99
N LEU A 225 -25.13 19.78 -9.18
CA LEU A 225 -25.55 18.96 -10.32
C LEU A 225 -26.72 18.05 -9.96
N THR A 226 -27.25 17.37 -10.97
CA THR A 226 -28.15 16.22 -10.83
C THR A 226 -27.44 14.94 -11.26
N MET A 227 -27.99 13.77 -10.89
CA MET A 227 -27.45 12.49 -11.34
C MET A 227 -27.51 12.33 -12.87
N ASP A 228 -28.45 13.00 -13.54
CA ASP A 228 -28.58 12.98 -15.00
C ASP A 228 -27.45 13.76 -15.71
N ASP A 229 -26.75 14.65 -15.00
CA ASP A 229 -25.58 15.37 -15.52
C ASP A 229 -24.30 14.53 -15.51
N ILE A 230 -24.30 13.40 -14.78
CA ILE A 230 -23.14 12.52 -14.65
C ILE A 230 -23.01 11.63 -15.88
N ASP A 231 -22.01 11.92 -16.71
CA ASP A 231 -21.72 11.20 -17.94
C ASP A 231 -20.44 10.35 -17.87
N GLY A 232 -19.82 10.24 -16.69
CA GLY A 232 -18.78 9.24 -16.45
C GLY A 232 -18.68 8.72 -15.02
N LEU A 233 -18.18 7.49 -14.86
CA LEU A 233 -17.98 6.83 -13.56
C LEU A 233 -16.55 6.32 -13.40
N SER A 234 -15.89 6.61 -12.27
CA SER A 234 -14.56 6.09 -11.97
C SER A 234 -14.49 5.55 -10.55
N THR A 235 -13.86 4.40 -10.33
CA THR A 235 -13.71 3.85 -8.98
C THR A 235 -12.42 3.06 -8.81
N TYR A 236 -12.02 2.90 -7.56
CA TYR A 236 -10.95 1.99 -7.14
C TYR A 236 -11.52 1.06 -6.06
N PRO A 237 -11.24 -0.26 -6.10
CA PRO A 237 -10.41 -1.00 -7.05
C PRO A 237 -11.16 -1.52 -8.29
N GLY A 238 -12.41 -1.08 -8.53
CA GLY A 238 -13.27 -1.63 -9.58
C GLY A 238 -13.96 -2.93 -9.15
N ALA A 239 -14.51 -3.65 -10.14
CA ALA A 239 -15.08 -4.97 -9.90
C ALA A 239 -13.95 -5.99 -9.74
N GLY A 240 -13.91 -6.71 -8.62
CA GLY A 240 -12.83 -7.67 -8.37
C GLY A 240 -12.87 -8.34 -7.00
N PRO A 241 -11.97 -9.30 -6.74
CA PRO A 241 -12.01 -10.17 -5.56
C PRO A 241 -11.49 -9.51 -4.27
N LEU A 242 -11.31 -8.19 -4.23
CA LEU A 242 -10.88 -7.45 -3.04
C LEU A 242 -12.06 -7.20 -2.09
N VAL A 243 -12.52 -8.31 -1.51
CA VAL A 243 -13.57 -8.38 -0.51
C VAL A 243 -13.30 -7.46 0.68
N GLY A 244 -14.33 -6.77 1.18
CA GLY A 244 -14.18 -5.73 2.22
C GLY A 244 -13.62 -4.39 1.73
N PHE A 245 -13.03 -4.36 0.52
CA PHE A 245 -12.40 -3.17 -0.06
C PHE A 245 -13.15 -2.65 -1.31
N GLY A 246 -14.42 -2.99 -1.48
CA GLY A 246 -15.25 -2.44 -2.56
C GLY A 246 -16.71 -2.89 -2.46
N GLU A 247 -17.59 -2.14 -3.10
CA GLU A 247 -19.05 -2.34 -3.16
C GLU A 247 -19.52 -3.14 -4.39
N GLY A 248 -18.61 -3.44 -5.33
CA GLY A 248 -18.91 -4.11 -6.60
C GLY A 248 -18.48 -3.34 -7.84
N GLY A 249 -17.89 -2.16 -7.69
CA GLY A 249 -17.36 -1.35 -8.78
C GLY A 249 -18.43 -0.60 -9.56
N VAL A 250 -18.05 -0.08 -10.74
CA VAL A 250 -18.91 0.76 -11.60
C VAL A 250 -20.29 0.12 -11.84
N GLY A 251 -20.34 -1.17 -12.18
CA GLY A 251 -21.59 -1.85 -12.50
C GLY A 251 -22.57 -1.92 -11.32
N ALA A 252 -22.07 -1.96 -10.08
CA ALA A 252 -22.93 -1.96 -8.90
C ALA A 252 -23.62 -0.60 -8.71
N LEU A 253 -22.88 0.50 -8.86
CA LEU A 253 -23.44 1.85 -8.74
C LEU A 253 -24.35 2.20 -9.92
N GLU A 254 -23.92 1.86 -11.13
CA GLU A 254 -24.72 2.04 -12.35
C GLU A 254 -26.07 1.32 -12.20
N SER A 255 -26.07 0.04 -11.84
CA SER A 255 -27.31 -0.72 -11.67
C SER A 255 -28.19 -0.20 -10.54
N ALA A 256 -27.60 0.35 -9.47
CA ALA A 256 -28.36 0.86 -8.33
C ALA A 256 -29.04 2.21 -8.62
N LEU A 257 -28.40 3.09 -9.40
CA LEU A 257 -28.87 4.44 -9.68
C LEU A 257 -29.44 4.62 -11.11
N GLY A 258 -29.29 3.63 -11.99
CA GLY A 258 -29.75 3.70 -13.39
C GLY A 258 -28.97 4.72 -14.24
N LEU A 259 -27.70 4.97 -13.90
CA LEU A 259 -26.84 5.94 -14.58
C LEU A 259 -26.48 5.44 -15.99
N ARG A 260 -26.20 6.37 -16.91
CA ARG A 260 -25.86 6.03 -18.30
C ARG A 260 -24.55 6.72 -18.73
N PRO A 261 -23.41 6.36 -18.10
CA PRO A 261 -22.15 7.04 -18.38
C PRO A 261 -21.68 6.77 -19.82
N THR A 262 -21.17 7.83 -20.47
CA THR A 262 -20.45 7.76 -21.75
C THR A 262 -19.06 7.12 -21.57
N TRP A 263 -18.48 7.26 -20.37
CA TRP A 263 -17.17 6.71 -20.04
C TRP A 263 -17.15 6.08 -18.65
N PHE A 264 -16.42 4.98 -18.49
CA PHE A 264 -16.20 4.41 -17.16
C PHE A 264 -14.81 3.82 -16.97
N ASN A 265 -14.36 3.78 -15.72
CA ASN A 265 -13.09 3.20 -15.29
C ASN A 265 -13.20 2.52 -13.91
N GLY A 266 -12.54 1.37 -13.77
CA GLY A 266 -12.39 0.71 -12.48
C GLY A 266 -11.30 -0.34 -12.54
N GLY A 267 -10.30 -0.25 -11.66
CA GLY A 267 -9.21 -1.22 -11.65
C GLY A 267 -8.14 -0.95 -10.60
N LEU A 268 -7.38 -2.00 -10.31
CA LEU A 268 -6.25 -1.97 -9.37
C LEU A 268 -4.99 -1.33 -9.96
N GLU A 269 -4.81 -1.43 -11.28
CA GLU A 269 -3.65 -0.89 -11.99
C GLU A 269 -3.85 0.60 -12.31
N THR A 270 -4.06 1.38 -11.27
CA THR A 270 -4.07 2.85 -11.33
C THR A 270 -3.05 3.41 -10.34
N PRO A 271 -2.66 4.70 -10.43
CA PRO A 271 -1.78 5.37 -9.45
C PRO A 271 -2.39 5.50 -8.05
N GLY A 272 -2.65 4.37 -7.40
CA GLY A 272 -3.35 4.24 -6.14
C GLY A 272 -4.84 4.61 -6.26
N PRO A 273 -5.56 4.66 -5.14
CA PRO A 273 -6.96 5.07 -5.11
C PRO A 273 -7.29 6.39 -5.82
N SER A 274 -6.43 7.42 -5.70
CA SER A 274 -6.60 8.69 -6.42
C SER A 274 -6.39 8.57 -7.93
N GLY A 275 -5.86 7.44 -8.41
CA GLY A 275 -5.77 7.12 -9.83
C GLY A 275 -7.14 7.08 -10.53
N SER A 276 -8.23 6.80 -9.80
CA SER A 276 -9.59 6.93 -10.34
C SER A 276 -9.94 8.37 -10.69
N VAL A 277 -9.52 9.33 -9.86
CA VAL A 277 -9.69 10.77 -10.09
C VAL A 277 -8.78 11.24 -11.23
N ILE A 278 -7.52 10.80 -11.28
CA ILE A 278 -6.59 11.16 -12.37
C ILE A 278 -7.09 10.61 -13.73
N ALA A 279 -7.61 9.38 -13.77
CA ALA A 279 -8.21 8.82 -14.98
C ALA A 279 -9.42 9.63 -15.45
N ALA A 280 -10.26 10.08 -14.51
CA ALA A 280 -11.38 10.97 -14.80
C ALA A 280 -10.92 12.31 -15.37
N MET A 281 -9.86 12.92 -14.82
CA MET A 281 -9.27 14.15 -15.37
C MET A 281 -8.85 13.97 -16.84
N LEU A 282 -8.23 12.84 -17.18
CA LEU A 282 -7.82 12.55 -18.56
C LEU A 282 -9.03 12.38 -19.49
N ALA A 283 -10.07 11.67 -19.05
CA ALA A 283 -11.30 11.50 -19.83
C ALA A 283 -11.99 12.84 -20.10
N VAL A 284 -12.11 13.69 -19.08
CA VAL A 284 -12.68 15.04 -19.20
C VAL A 284 -11.82 15.94 -20.09
N ALA A 285 -10.51 15.99 -19.86
CA ALA A 285 -9.60 16.81 -20.66
C ALA A 285 -9.55 16.41 -22.15
N SER A 286 -9.84 15.14 -22.46
CA SER A 286 -9.98 14.65 -23.83
C SER A 286 -11.35 14.94 -24.47
N GLY A 287 -12.32 15.44 -23.70
CA GLY A 287 -13.69 15.73 -24.15
C GLY A 287 -14.61 14.50 -24.24
N LEU A 288 -14.26 13.38 -23.59
CA LEU A 288 -15.06 12.15 -23.62
C LEU A 288 -16.21 12.15 -22.60
N ALA A 289 -16.05 12.91 -21.52
CA ALA A 289 -17.04 13.13 -20.47
C ALA A 289 -16.96 14.59 -20.00
N ARG A 290 -18.07 15.13 -19.49
CA ARG A 290 -18.14 16.47 -18.91
C ARG A 290 -18.07 16.45 -17.39
N HIS A 291 -18.75 15.50 -16.75
CA HIS A 291 -18.82 15.34 -15.30
C HIS A 291 -18.63 13.87 -14.93
N VAL A 292 -17.46 13.57 -14.37
CA VAL A 292 -17.11 12.22 -13.97
C VAL A 292 -17.19 12.10 -12.44
N LEU A 293 -18.06 11.20 -11.98
CA LEU A 293 -18.21 10.86 -10.58
C LEU A 293 -17.22 9.76 -10.19
N CYS A 294 -16.23 10.14 -9.38
CA CYS A 294 -15.19 9.26 -8.86
C CYS A 294 -15.52 8.85 -7.43
N TYR A 295 -15.32 7.59 -7.04
CA TYR A 295 -15.60 7.16 -5.68
C TYR A 295 -14.71 6.03 -5.18
N ARG A 296 -14.70 5.85 -3.86
CA ARG A 296 -14.00 4.79 -3.13
C ARG A 296 -14.84 4.37 -1.93
N THR A 297 -15.11 3.07 -1.80
CA THR A 297 -15.87 2.50 -0.69
C THR A 297 -15.05 1.45 0.07
N LEU A 298 -15.11 1.53 1.39
CA LEU A 298 -14.53 0.58 2.31
C LEU A 298 -15.63 0.07 3.23
N TRP A 299 -15.63 -1.22 3.51
CA TRP A 299 -16.53 -1.85 4.48
C TRP A 299 -15.80 -2.96 5.24
N GLU A 300 -14.48 -2.79 5.38
CA GLU A 300 -13.56 -3.78 5.91
C GLU A 300 -13.86 -4.10 7.38
N SER A 301 -14.35 -3.12 8.14
CA SER A 301 -14.64 -3.32 9.55
C SER A 301 -15.87 -4.20 9.75
N THR A 302 -16.92 -4.02 8.93
CA THR A 302 -18.06 -4.94 8.86
C THR A 302 -17.63 -6.30 8.28
N TYR A 303 -16.87 -6.32 7.18
CA TYR A 303 -16.39 -7.55 6.56
C TYR A 303 -15.60 -8.42 7.54
N SER A 304 -14.69 -7.82 8.31
CA SER A 304 -13.90 -8.52 9.34
C SER A 304 -14.76 -9.06 10.48
N GLU A 305 -15.84 -8.37 10.85
CA GLU A 305 -16.79 -8.85 11.84
C GLU A 305 -17.56 -10.07 11.31
N MET A 306 -18.02 -10.01 10.05
CA MET A 306 -18.71 -11.11 9.38
C MET A 306 -17.81 -12.34 9.19
N MET A 307 -16.51 -12.16 8.97
CA MET A 307 -15.55 -13.26 8.99
C MET A 307 -15.43 -13.88 10.39
N ARG A 308 -15.45 -13.06 11.44
CA ARG A 308 -15.35 -13.54 12.84
C ARG A 308 -16.61 -14.29 13.28
N SER A 309 -17.80 -13.85 12.84
CA SER A 309 -19.07 -14.52 13.12
C SER A 309 -19.27 -15.79 12.28
N GLY A 310 -18.48 -15.99 11.23
CA GLY A 310 -18.57 -17.14 10.32
C GLY A 310 -19.57 -16.94 9.17
N ASP A 311 -20.13 -15.74 9.02
CA ASP A 311 -21.04 -15.39 7.92
C ASP A 311 -20.29 -15.33 6.57
N ILE A 312 -18.98 -15.06 6.62
CA ILE A 312 -18.09 -15.08 5.46
C ILE A 312 -16.96 -16.05 5.73
N THR A 313 -16.80 -17.04 4.85
CA THR A 313 -15.68 -17.99 4.91
C THR A 313 -14.60 -17.56 3.93
N PRO A 314 -13.33 -17.40 4.35
CA PRO A 314 -12.25 -17.10 3.42
C PRO A 314 -12.04 -18.27 2.45
N THR A 315 -11.74 -17.93 1.20
CA THR A 315 -11.34 -18.92 0.20
C THR A 315 -9.93 -19.41 0.50
N GLY A 316 -9.80 -20.71 0.80
CA GLY A 316 -8.51 -21.38 0.94
C GLY A 316 -7.92 -21.76 -0.42
N GLY A 317 -6.61 -22.00 -0.46
CA GLY A 317 -5.95 -22.50 -1.66
C GLY A 317 -4.49 -22.11 -1.76
N ARG A 318 -3.89 -22.42 -2.91
CA ARG A 318 -2.56 -21.95 -3.26
C ARG A 318 -2.59 -20.48 -3.65
N THR A 319 -1.47 -19.79 -3.43
CA THR A 319 -1.32 -18.36 -3.69
C THR A 319 -0.26 -18.10 -4.77
N THR A 320 -0.49 -17.12 -5.62
CA THR A 320 0.54 -16.61 -6.56
C THR A 320 1.52 -15.64 -5.89
N SER A 321 1.26 -15.26 -4.64
CA SER A 321 2.12 -14.35 -3.87
C SER A 321 3.43 -15.04 -3.44
N TRP A 322 4.53 -14.31 -3.58
CA TRP A 322 5.86 -14.69 -3.09
C TRP A 322 6.08 -14.38 -1.61
N MET A 323 5.17 -13.64 -1.00
CA MET A 323 5.25 -13.17 0.39
C MET A 323 4.32 -13.95 1.32
N MET A 324 3.11 -14.24 0.84
CA MET A 324 2.05 -14.88 1.65
C MET A 324 2.44 -16.25 2.23
N PRO A 325 3.22 -17.13 1.56
CA PRO A 325 3.69 -18.39 2.16
C PRO A 325 4.52 -18.23 3.44
N PHE A 326 5.10 -17.05 3.66
CA PHE A 326 5.91 -16.71 4.83
C PHE A 326 5.14 -15.85 5.86
N GLY A 327 3.82 -15.70 5.67
CA GLY A 327 2.98 -14.92 6.58
C GLY A 327 2.97 -13.41 6.31
N ALA A 328 3.69 -12.93 5.29
CA ALA A 328 3.66 -11.53 4.88
C ALA A 328 2.38 -11.21 4.08
N SER A 329 1.25 -11.10 4.79
CA SER A 329 -0.10 -10.93 4.22
C SER A 329 -0.70 -9.51 4.32
N SER A 330 0.02 -8.58 4.95
CA SER A 330 -0.39 -7.20 5.17
C SER A 330 0.72 -6.26 4.72
N ALA A 331 0.37 -5.11 4.15
CA ALA A 331 1.32 -4.06 3.79
C ALA A 331 2.13 -3.56 5.01
N ALA A 332 1.58 -3.72 6.22
CA ALA A 332 2.28 -3.44 7.47
C ALA A 332 3.61 -4.20 7.57
N HIS A 333 3.68 -5.45 7.08
CA HIS A 333 4.88 -6.28 7.21
C HIS A 333 6.05 -5.77 6.38
N THR A 334 5.79 -5.28 5.17
CA THR A 334 6.83 -4.76 4.28
C THR A 334 7.21 -3.34 4.68
N LEU A 335 6.23 -2.48 4.95
CA LEU A 335 6.48 -1.11 5.43
C LEU A 335 7.22 -1.08 6.76
N ALA A 336 6.97 -2.04 7.66
CA ALA A 336 7.70 -2.15 8.92
C ALA A 336 9.19 -2.43 8.69
N GLN A 337 9.52 -3.26 7.69
CA GLN A 337 10.91 -3.53 7.30
C GLN A 337 11.54 -2.30 6.64
N ASN A 338 10.80 -1.54 5.83
CA ASN A 338 11.26 -0.25 5.31
C ASN A 338 11.54 0.76 6.44
N ALA A 339 10.62 0.88 7.41
CA ALA A 339 10.80 1.73 8.58
C ALA A 339 12.04 1.31 9.39
N GLN A 340 12.23 0.02 9.65
CA GLN A 340 13.41 -0.49 10.36
C GLN A 340 14.72 -0.10 9.64
N ARG A 341 14.75 -0.18 8.31
CA ARG A 341 15.91 0.25 7.52
C ARG A 341 16.10 1.76 7.51
N HIS A 342 15.02 2.53 7.47
CA HIS A 342 15.07 3.98 7.61
C HIS A 342 15.60 4.39 9.00
N PHE A 343 15.21 3.67 10.06
CA PHE A 343 15.72 3.86 11.42
C PHE A 343 17.22 3.57 11.47
N HIS A 344 17.65 2.45 10.89
CA HIS A 344 19.05 2.05 10.83
C HIS A 344 19.92 3.05 10.04
N ARG A 345 19.44 3.50 8.88
CA ARG A 345 20.21 4.37 7.96
C ARG A 345 20.23 5.83 8.41
N TYR A 346 19.13 6.35 8.95
CA TYR A 346 18.96 7.78 9.21
C TYR A 346 18.72 8.15 10.67
N GLY A 347 18.66 7.16 11.58
CA GLY A 347 18.51 7.40 13.02
C GLY A 347 17.13 7.86 13.47
N THR A 348 16.12 7.77 12.60
CA THR A 348 14.70 7.92 12.99
C THR A 348 14.28 6.81 13.95
N THR A 349 13.21 7.05 14.71
CA THR A 349 12.76 6.12 15.75
C THR A 349 11.23 5.96 15.74
N ARG A 350 10.73 5.06 16.60
CA ARG A 350 9.28 4.99 16.89
C ARG A 350 8.74 6.34 17.37
N GLU A 351 9.51 7.09 18.14
CA GLU A 351 9.10 8.42 18.60
C GLU A 351 8.91 9.40 17.43
N THR A 352 9.78 9.33 16.41
CA THR A 352 9.62 10.10 15.17
C THR A 352 8.25 9.83 14.51
N LEU A 353 7.85 8.55 14.42
CA LEU A 353 6.55 8.16 13.88
C LEU A 353 5.38 8.58 14.79
N GLY A 354 5.59 8.54 16.10
CA GLY A 354 4.60 8.94 17.10
C GLY A 354 4.13 10.38 16.95
N TRP A 355 5.01 11.31 16.56
CA TRP A 355 4.61 12.71 16.33
C TRP A 355 3.55 12.86 15.24
N ILE A 356 3.60 12.03 14.20
CA ILE A 356 2.56 11.99 13.16
C ILE A 356 1.24 11.53 13.76
N ALA A 357 1.23 10.42 14.51
CA ALA A 357 0.03 9.87 15.12
C ALA A 357 -0.62 10.82 16.15
N LEU A 358 0.20 11.51 16.95
CA LEU A 358 -0.26 12.51 17.92
C LEU A 358 -0.89 13.73 17.23
N ASN A 359 -0.22 14.28 16.22
CA ASN A 359 -0.74 15.42 15.43
C ASN A 359 -2.09 15.07 14.78
N GLN A 360 -2.17 13.88 14.20
CA GLN A 360 -3.40 13.38 13.61
C GLN A 360 -4.52 13.22 14.63
N ARG A 361 -4.24 12.71 15.84
CA ARG A 361 -5.24 12.64 16.91
C ARG A 361 -5.73 14.03 17.33
N ALA A 362 -4.82 15.01 17.43
CA ALA A 362 -5.16 16.38 17.77
C ALA A 362 -6.07 17.05 16.70
N ASN A 363 -5.80 16.80 15.42
CA ASN A 363 -6.66 17.27 14.32
C ASN A 363 -8.01 16.54 14.29
N ALA A 364 -8.03 15.23 14.55
CA ALA A 364 -9.25 14.43 14.59
C ALA A 364 -10.22 14.86 15.70
N ALA A 365 -9.71 15.33 16.85
CA ALA A 365 -10.52 15.81 17.95
C ALA A 365 -11.47 16.96 17.54
N LEU A 366 -11.08 17.75 16.54
CA LEU A 366 -11.85 18.86 15.97
C LEU A 366 -12.73 18.44 14.78
N ASN A 367 -12.67 17.18 14.36
CA ASN A 367 -13.44 16.64 13.26
C ASN A 367 -14.61 15.80 13.80
N PRO A 368 -15.88 16.25 13.66
CA PRO A 368 -17.02 15.49 14.16
C PRO A 368 -17.18 14.11 13.50
N THR A 369 -16.63 13.93 12.29
CA THR A 369 -16.72 12.67 11.52
C THR A 369 -15.59 11.69 11.84
N ALA A 370 -14.58 12.07 12.63
CA ALA A 370 -13.47 11.18 12.96
C ALA A 370 -13.86 10.09 13.97
N ILE A 371 -13.38 8.87 13.73
CA ILE A 371 -13.66 7.70 14.57
C ILE A 371 -12.94 7.78 15.92
N TYR A 372 -11.65 8.13 15.90
CA TYR A 372 -10.84 8.21 17.11
C TYR A 372 -10.45 9.66 17.40
N LYS A 373 -10.91 10.18 18.54
CA LYS A 373 -10.82 11.61 18.90
C LYS A 373 -10.20 11.84 20.27
N ASP A 374 -10.15 10.81 21.11
CA ASP A 374 -9.64 10.94 22.47
C ASP A 374 -8.15 11.33 22.45
N PRO A 375 -7.73 12.35 23.21
CA PRO A 375 -6.34 12.78 23.26
C PRO A 375 -5.38 11.63 23.53
N MET A 376 -4.19 11.69 22.93
CA MET A 376 -3.17 10.64 23.00
C MET A 376 -1.83 11.30 23.31
N THR A 377 -1.12 10.77 24.31
CA THR A 377 0.25 11.18 24.64
C THR A 377 1.28 10.29 23.94
N MET A 378 2.56 10.69 23.97
CA MET A 378 3.64 9.86 23.42
C MET A 378 3.78 8.55 24.20
N ASP A 379 3.55 8.58 25.52
CA ASP A 379 3.58 7.38 26.36
C ASP A 379 2.44 6.41 25.98
N ASP A 380 1.24 6.93 25.70
CA ASP A 380 0.12 6.12 25.19
C ASP A 380 0.48 5.47 23.85
N TYR A 381 1.13 6.22 22.96
CA TYR A 381 1.57 5.72 21.65
C TYR A 381 2.65 4.63 21.78
N LEU A 382 3.71 4.88 22.56
CA LEU A 382 4.85 3.97 22.68
C LEU A 382 4.48 2.68 23.43
N SER A 383 3.60 2.77 24.42
CA SER A 383 3.11 1.63 25.23
C SER A 383 1.96 0.86 24.58
N ALA A 384 1.40 1.37 23.48
CA ALA A 384 0.35 0.68 22.75
C ALA A 384 0.81 -0.70 22.27
N ARG A 385 -0.14 -1.64 22.22
CA ARG A 385 0.11 -3.00 21.75
C ARG A 385 0.80 -3.01 20.38
N LEU A 386 1.82 -3.86 20.24
CA LEU A 386 2.47 -4.10 18.96
C LEU A 386 1.53 -4.80 17.97
N VAL A 387 1.66 -4.44 16.70
CA VAL A 387 1.00 -5.10 15.57
C VAL A 387 2.04 -5.91 14.81
N THR A 388 3.08 -5.23 14.31
CA THR A 388 4.25 -5.84 13.69
C THR A 388 5.43 -4.89 13.88
N THR A 389 6.54 -5.32 14.47
CA THR A 389 7.61 -4.37 14.87
C THR A 389 8.21 -3.64 13.66
N PRO A 390 8.39 -2.30 13.69
CA PRO A 390 8.28 -1.41 14.86
C PRO A 390 6.88 -0.80 15.10
N PHE A 391 5.89 -1.15 14.27
CA PHE A 391 4.55 -0.57 14.33
C PHE A 391 3.71 -1.09 15.50
N GLY A 392 3.24 -0.14 16.30
CA GLY A 392 2.19 -0.30 17.29
C GLY A 392 0.79 -0.13 16.69
N LEU A 393 -0.23 -0.24 17.53
CA LEU A 393 -1.63 -0.04 17.14
C LEU A 393 -1.87 1.30 16.44
N TYR A 394 -1.27 2.37 16.98
CA TYR A 394 -1.50 3.73 16.51
C TYR A 394 -0.61 4.14 15.34
N ASP A 395 0.25 3.23 14.87
CA ASP A 395 0.92 3.36 13.57
C ASP A 395 0.07 2.83 12.43
N CYS A 396 -1.04 2.16 12.72
CA CYS A 396 -1.95 1.60 11.72
C CYS A 396 -3.22 2.45 11.66
N ASP A 397 -3.70 2.69 10.46
CA ASP A 397 -4.98 3.33 10.23
C ASP A 397 -6.18 2.58 10.85
N VAL A 398 -7.29 3.29 10.96
CA VAL A 398 -8.49 2.79 11.64
C VAL A 398 -9.38 2.06 10.63
N PRO A 399 -9.56 0.72 10.73
CA PRO A 399 -10.49 0.01 9.85
C PRO A 399 -11.89 0.54 10.06
N CYS A 400 -12.53 0.98 8.98
CA CYS A 400 -13.84 1.60 8.99
C CYS A 400 -14.71 1.15 7.81
N ASP A 401 -15.98 1.51 7.91
CA ASP A 401 -16.92 1.48 6.79
C ASP A 401 -17.23 2.92 6.39
N GLY A 402 -17.23 3.20 5.09
CA GLY A 402 -17.49 4.52 4.55
C GLY A 402 -17.17 4.61 3.06
N ALA A 403 -17.70 5.66 2.43
CA ALA A 403 -17.39 6.01 1.05
C ALA A 403 -17.06 7.51 0.93
N VAL A 404 -16.17 7.82 -0.01
CA VAL A 404 -15.86 9.19 -0.41
C VAL A 404 -16.01 9.29 -1.92
N ALA A 405 -16.63 10.38 -2.38
CA ALA A 405 -16.86 10.68 -3.78
C ALA A 405 -16.33 12.07 -4.14
N VAL A 406 -15.84 12.21 -5.37
CA VAL A 406 -15.25 13.42 -5.95
C VAL A 406 -15.77 13.55 -7.38
N ILE A 407 -16.23 14.73 -7.76
CA ILE A 407 -16.63 15.02 -9.14
C ILE A 407 -15.52 15.79 -9.82
N VAL A 408 -15.04 15.24 -10.93
CA VAL A 408 -14.15 15.95 -11.87
C VAL A 408 -15.00 16.48 -12.99
N SER A 409 -14.91 17.78 -13.27
CA SER A 409 -15.70 18.46 -14.30
C SER A 409 -14.82 19.21 -15.27
N ALA A 410 -15.34 19.43 -16.48
CA ALA A 410 -14.68 20.25 -17.48
C ALA A 410 -14.55 21.69 -16.99
N ALA A 411 -13.36 22.29 -17.13
CA ALA A 411 -13.04 23.58 -16.55
C ALA A 411 -13.98 24.71 -17.00
N GLU A 412 -14.51 24.64 -18.22
CA GLU A 412 -15.45 25.60 -18.77
C GLU A 412 -16.83 25.60 -18.09
N THR A 413 -17.17 24.54 -17.34
CA THR A 413 -18.45 24.43 -16.61
C THR A 413 -18.41 25.10 -15.24
N THR A 414 -17.21 25.49 -14.77
CA THR A 414 -16.99 25.93 -13.39
C THR A 414 -17.75 27.20 -13.01
N GLY A 415 -18.04 28.08 -13.97
CA GLY A 415 -18.79 29.32 -13.74
C GLY A 415 -20.26 29.12 -13.38
N ASP A 416 -20.83 27.95 -13.68
CA ASP A 416 -22.25 27.63 -13.45
C ASP A 416 -22.48 26.77 -12.20
N LEU A 417 -21.40 26.41 -11.48
CA LEU A 417 -21.46 25.51 -10.32
C LEU A 417 -21.90 26.23 -9.04
N ALA A 418 -22.50 25.47 -8.10
CA ALA A 418 -23.01 26.02 -6.85
C ALA A 418 -21.92 26.49 -5.88
N ARG A 419 -20.71 25.92 -5.98
CA ARG A 419 -19.56 26.21 -5.12
C ARG A 419 -18.30 26.47 -5.93
N PRO A 420 -17.32 27.22 -5.39
CA PRO A 420 -16.04 27.41 -6.05
C PRO A 420 -15.39 26.06 -6.39
N ALA A 421 -15.08 25.86 -7.66
CA ALA A 421 -14.36 24.68 -8.09
C ALA A 421 -12.90 24.76 -7.62
N ILE A 422 -12.27 23.61 -7.40
CA ILE A 422 -10.86 23.52 -7.06
C ILE A 422 -10.07 23.13 -8.31
N ARG A 423 -9.08 23.94 -8.66
CA ARG A 423 -8.22 23.67 -9.82
C ARG A 423 -7.19 22.61 -9.47
N VAL A 424 -6.81 21.83 -10.47
CA VAL A 424 -5.69 20.90 -10.37
C VAL A 424 -4.47 21.61 -10.95
N GLU A 425 -3.44 21.82 -10.15
CA GLU A 425 -2.21 22.47 -10.61
C GLU A 425 -1.28 21.48 -11.32
N ALA A 426 -1.12 20.29 -10.75
CA ALA A 426 -0.24 19.24 -11.26
C ALA A 426 -0.62 17.87 -10.69
N VAL A 427 -0.28 16.80 -11.41
CA VAL A 427 -0.34 15.42 -10.90
C VAL A 427 0.98 14.67 -11.09
N GLY A 428 1.34 13.85 -10.11
CA GLY A 428 2.52 13.00 -10.12
C GLY A 428 2.13 11.52 -10.15
N THR A 429 2.60 10.78 -11.16
CA THR A 429 2.23 9.37 -11.39
C THR A 429 3.36 8.48 -11.91
N GLN A 430 4.59 9.00 -12.04
CA GLN A 430 5.64 8.26 -12.74
C GLN A 430 6.17 7.10 -11.90
N ILE A 431 6.14 5.89 -12.48
CA ILE A 431 6.78 4.69 -11.94
C ILE A 431 8.26 4.73 -12.29
N VAL A 432 9.12 4.72 -11.27
CA VAL A 432 10.59 4.62 -11.41
C VAL A 432 11.17 3.39 -10.72
N GLU A 433 10.42 2.81 -9.79
CA GLU A 433 10.77 1.60 -9.04
C GLU A 433 9.91 0.42 -9.50
N ARG A 434 10.22 -0.77 -8.99
CA ARG A 434 9.34 -1.94 -9.08
C ARG A 434 8.05 -1.72 -8.27
N ILE A 435 6.95 -2.30 -8.72
CA ILE A 435 5.64 -2.18 -8.05
C ILE A 435 5.49 -3.27 -6.97
N GLU A 436 6.31 -4.31 -7.02
CA GLU A 436 6.33 -5.40 -6.04
C GLU A 436 6.92 -4.92 -4.70
N TRP A 437 6.15 -5.09 -3.63
CA TRP A 437 6.46 -4.60 -2.28
C TRP A 437 7.83 -5.02 -1.73
N ASP A 438 8.21 -6.29 -1.93
CA ASP A 438 9.46 -6.85 -1.43
C ASP A 438 10.63 -6.69 -2.42
N GLN A 439 10.40 -6.08 -3.58
CA GLN A 439 11.43 -5.89 -4.61
C GLN A 439 11.62 -4.42 -5.02
N SER A 440 10.84 -3.49 -4.44
CA SER A 440 10.82 -2.08 -4.83
C SER A 440 11.98 -1.28 -4.23
N THR A 441 11.90 -0.98 -2.94
CA THR A 441 12.86 -0.14 -2.20
C THR A 441 13.07 -0.69 -0.80
N LEU A 442 14.16 -0.27 -0.18
CA LEU A 442 14.56 -0.55 1.18
C LEU A 442 14.28 0.61 2.13
N THR A 443 14.31 1.87 1.68
CA THR A 443 14.42 3.01 2.60
C THR A 443 13.19 3.90 2.71
N HIS A 444 12.22 3.76 1.81
CA HIS A 444 10.97 4.55 1.83
C HIS A 444 9.77 3.65 1.49
N GLU A 445 8.56 4.22 1.54
CA GLU A 445 7.38 3.59 0.94
C GLU A 445 7.61 3.40 -0.57
N PRO A 446 7.43 2.19 -1.11
CA PRO A 446 7.47 1.97 -2.57
C PRO A 446 6.60 2.95 -3.37
N GLN A 447 7.12 3.46 -4.48
CA GLN A 447 6.37 4.29 -5.44
C GLN A 447 5.93 5.67 -4.91
N VAL A 448 6.71 6.31 -4.02
CA VAL A 448 6.47 7.72 -3.62
C VAL A 448 7.43 8.71 -4.29
N LEU A 449 8.71 8.36 -4.47
CA LEU A 449 9.73 9.27 -5.01
C LEU A 449 9.48 9.61 -6.49
N GLY A 450 9.13 8.61 -7.30
CA GLY A 450 8.80 8.80 -8.72
C GLY A 450 7.62 9.74 -8.93
N PRO A 451 6.45 9.46 -8.33
CA PRO A 451 5.31 10.36 -8.39
C PRO A 451 5.59 11.76 -7.84
N ALA A 452 6.26 11.89 -6.69
CA ALA A 452 6.60 13.20 -6.12
C ALA A 452 7.50 14.02 -7.06
N ALA A 453 8.57 13.42 -7.58
CA ALA A 453 9.46 14.12 -8.50
C ALA A 453 8.79 14.44 -9.85
N HIS A 454 7.90 13.57 -10.35
CA HIS A 454 7.10 13.85 -11.55
C HIS A 454 6.12 15.01 -11.33
N LEU A 455 5.46 15.11 -10.16
CA LEU A 455 4.57 16.22 -9.83
C LEU A 455 5.27 17.58 -10.01
N TRP A 456 6.49 17.71 -9.50
CA TRP A 456 7.27 18.95 -9.54
C TRP A 456 7.75 19.34 -10.94
N THR A 457 7.80 18.42 -11.91
CA THR A 457 8.11 18.79 -13.31
C THR A 457 6.96 19.48 -14.02
N ARG A 458 5.75 19.42 -13.45
CA ARG A 458 4.51 19.89 -14.08
C ARG A 458 4.02 21.25 -13.55
N THR A 459 4.76 21.84 -12.62
CA THR A 459 4.41 23.15 -12.05
C THR A 459 5.66 23.97 -11.73
N ALA A 460 5.46 25.29 -11.64
CA ALA A 460 6.46 26.20 -11.11
C ALA A 460 6.45 26.26 -9.57
N LEU A 461 5.38 25.81 -8.92
CA LEU A 461 5.28 25.76 -7.45
C LEU A 461 6.30 24.80 -6.85
N ARG A 462 6.72 25.07 -5.62
CA ARG A 462 7.71 24.33 -4.85
C ARG A 462 7.16 24.01 -3.45
N PRO A 463 7.88 23.19 -2.64
CA PRO A 463 7.38 22.80 -1.32
C PRO A 463 6.96 23.97 -0.43
N ASP A 464 7.69 25.08 -0.48
CA ASP A 464 7.38 26.31 0.30
C ASP A 464 6.10 27.03 -0.16
N ASP A 465 5.55 26.71 -1.33
CA ASP A 465 4.28 27.26 -1.82
C ASP A 465 3.07 26.46 -1.33
N VAL A 466 3.26 25.37 -0.58
CA VAL A 466 2.16 24.50 -0.10
C VAL A 466 1.68 24.97 1.27
N ASP A 467 0.40 25.33 1.37
CA ASP A 467 -0.19 25.82 2.62
C ASP A 467 -0.73 24.70 3.52
N VAL A 468 -1.11 23.57 2.94
CA VAL A 468 -1.68 22.42 3.67
C VAL A 468 -1.36 21.10 2.96
N ALA A 469 -0.99 20.09 3.73
CA ALA A 469 -0.65 18.77 3.22
C ALA A 469 -1.64 17.71 3.70
N GLN A 470 -2.22 16.96 2.77
CA GLN A 470 -3.06 15.79 3.04
C GLN A 470 -2.34 14.55 2.49
N LEU A 471 -1.45 13.98 3.28
CA LEU A 471 -0.54 12.92 2.87
C LEU A 471 -1.04 11.55 3.33
N TYR A 472 -0.89 10.57 2.44
CA TYR A 472 -1.28 9.20 2.71
C TYR A 472 -0.53 8.62 3.92
N ASP A 473 -1.30 8.06 4.83
CA ASP A 473 -0.92 7.70 6.18
C ASP A 473 -1.62 6.42 6.63
N GLY A 474 -1.81 5.46 5.71
CA GLY A 474 -2.31 4.12 6.07
C GLY A 474 -1.47 3.48 7.19
N PHE A 475 -0.17 3.80 7.17
CA PHE A 475 0.72 3.69 8.31
C PHE A 475 1.48 5.01 8.53
N SER A 476 1.90 5.28 9.77
CA SER A 476 2.68 6.49 10.11
C SER A 476 3.92 6.68 9.23
N PHE A 477 4.60 5.59 8.84
CA PHE A 477 5.76 5.62 7.95
C PHE A 477 5.44 6.05 6.51
N ASN A 478 4.20 5.87 6.03
CA ASN A 478 3.78 6.37 4.72
C ASN A 478 3.83 7.90 4.69
N ALA A 479 3.27 8.54 5.73
CA ALA A 479 3.28 9.99 5.84
C ALA A 479 4.72 10.52 5.93
N LEU A 480 5.59 9.87 6.71
CA LEU A 480 7.02 10.20 6.75
C LEU A 480 7.65 10.12 5.35
N SER A 481 7.42 9.02 4.63
CA SER A 481 7.96 8.83 3.28
C SER A 481 7.48 9.91 2.32
N TRP A 482 6.21 10.33 2.39
CA TRP A 482 5.69 11.41 1.56
C TRP A 482 6.24 12.79 1.92
N ILE A 483 6.47 13.07 3.21
CA ILE A 483 7.09 14.32 3.67
C ILE A 483 8.46 14.50 3.03
N GLU A 484 9.28 13.45 3.09
CA GLU A 484 10.62 13.44 2.48
C GLU A 484 10.55 13.45 0.94
N ALA A 485 9.70 12.61 0.34
CA ALA A 485 9.57 12.49 -1.11
C ALA A 485 9.16 13.79 -1.80
N LEU A 486 8.25 14.54 -1.18
CA LEU A 486 7.79 15.82 -1.70
C LEU A 486 8.78 16.96 -1.43
N GLY A 487 9.81 16.73 -0.61
CA GLY A 487 10.87 17.70 -0.36
C GLY A 487 10.55 18.75 0.70
N PHE A 488 9.61 18.45 1.63
CA PHE A 488 9.37 19.32 2.78
C PHE A 488 10.51 19.27 3.81
N CYS A 489 11.26 18.17 3.80
CA CYS A 489 12.61 18.06 4.36
C CYS A 489 13.45 17.17 3.43
N GLY A 490 14.77 17.13 3.64
CA GLY A 490 15.64 16.19 2.94
C GLY A 490 15.33 14.73 3.31
N ILE A 491 15.75 13.81 2.43
CA ILE A 491 15.68 12.35 2.70
C ILE A 491 16.51 12.04 3.95
N GLY A 492 15.89 11.39 4.94
CA GLY A 492 16.50 11.10 6.23
C GLY A 492 16.51 12.26 7.25
N GLU A 493 16.00 13.44 6.90
CA GLU A 493 15.92 14.60 7.81
C GLU A 493 14.60 14.64 8.60
N SER A 494 13.70 13.68 8.39
CA SER A 494 12.39 13.62 9.05
C SER A 494 12.45 13.56 10.57
N LYS A 495 13.53 13.02 11.16
CA LYS A 495 13.70 13.00 12.62
C LYS A 495 13.63 14.40 13.23
N ASP A 496 14.35 15.35 12.64
CA ASP A 496 14.43 16.71 13.15
C ASP A 496 13.24 17.55 12.66
N PHE A 497 12.76 17.29 11.44
CA PHE A 497 11.56 17.96 10.92
C PHE A 497 10.30 17.65 11.75
N LEU A 498 10.15 16.41 12.23
CA LEU A 498 8.99 15.97 13.00
C LEU A 498 9.13 16.20 14.51
N ASP A 499 10.25 16.74 14.99
CA ASP A 499 10.53 16.87 16.42
C ASP A 499 9.45 17.68 17.15
N GLY A 500 8.85 17.08 18.17
CA GLY A 500 7.75 17.66 18.92
C GLY A 500 6.45 17.88 18.12
N GLY A 501 6.37 17.40 16.88
CA GLY A 501 5.23 17.60 15.97
C GLY A 501 5.01 19.06 15.53
N LYS A 502 5.95 19.97 15.81
CA LYS A 502 5.74 21.42 15.65
C LYS A 502 5.55 21.86 14.20
N ASN A 503 6.34 21.30 13.28
CA ASN A 503 6.26 21.68 11.87
C ASN A 503 4.99 21.17 11.21
N ILE A 504 4.45 20.04 11.68
CA ILE A 504 3.27 19.39 11.09
C ILE A 504 1.95 19.77 11.78
N ALA A 505 2.03 20.53 12.87
CA ALA A 505 0.87 21.06 13.58
C ALA A 505 0.03 21.95 12.65
N ARG A 506 -1.26 22.13 12.99
CA ARG A 506 -2.19 22.93 12.17
C ARG A 506 -1.74 24.39 11.98
N ASP A 507 -0.98 24.92 12.94
CA ASP A 507 -0.34 26.25 12.92
C ASP A 507 1.18 26.18 12.66
N GLY A 508 1.69 25.00 12.30
CA GLY A 508 3.07 24.77 11.89
C GLY A 508 3.32 25.21 10.44
N ILE A 509 4.55 24.99 9.97
CA ILE A 509 4.97 25.35 8.60
C ILE A 509 4.38 24.43 7.53
N LEU A 510 3.94 23.23 7.90
CA LEU A 510 3.30 22.26 7.01
C LEU A 510 2.10 21.61 7.71
N PRO A 511 0.94 22.29 7.83
CA PRO A 511 -0.26 21.72 8.40
C PRO A 511 -0.62 20.37 7.77
N LEU A 512 -0.48 19.29 8.54
CA LEU A 512 -0.58 17.92 8.02
C LEU A 512 -1.89 17.25 8.45
N ASN A 513 -2.59 16.66 7.48
CA ASN A 513 -3.76 15.79 7.69
C ASN A 513 -4.78 16.42 8.63
N THR A 514 -5.25 17.62 8.30
CA THR A 514 -6.10 18.48 9.14
C THR A 514 -7.46 17.89 9.53
N HIS A 515 -7.93 16.87 8.81
CA HIS A 515 -9.12 16.08 9.14
C HIS A 515 -8.85 14.97 10.17
N GLY A 516 -7.59 14.72 10.51
CA GLY A 516 -7.14 13.66 11.41
C GLY A 516 -6.41 12.51 10.73
N GLY A 517 -6.36 12.45 9.40
CA GLY A 517 -5.65 11.38 8.70
C GLY A 517 -6.30 10.00 8.86
N GLN A 518 -5.80 8.99 8.16
CA GLN A 518 -6.34 7.64 8.25
C GLN A 518 -6.04 6.98 9.61
N LEU A 519 -5.02 7.43 10.36
CA LEU A 519 -4.74 6.95 11.73
C LEU A 519 -5.80 7.37 12.77
N SER A 520 -6.72 8.27 12.40
CA SER A 520 -7.73 8.79 13.32
C SER A 520 -9.12 8.96 12.74
N HIS A 521 -9.22 9.54 11.55
CA HIS A 521 -10.49 9.81 10.89
C HIS A 521 -11.16 8.50 10.46
N GLY A 522 -10.38 7.62 9.84
CA GLY A 522 -10.82 6.36 9.26
C GLY A 522 -10.02 6.04 7.99
N ARG A 523 -9.75 4.77 7.76
CA ARG A 523 -9.15 4.28 6.51
C ARG A 523 -10.09 4.60 5.35
N THR A 524 -9.83 5.68 4.61
CA THR A 524 -10.59 6.09 3.42
C THR A 524 -9.80 5.88 2.12
N HIS A 525 -8.65 5.20 2.20
CA HIS A 525 -7.74 4.94 1.08
C HIS A 525 -7.38 6.24 0.33
N GLY A 526 -7.01 7.28 1.07
CA GLY A 526 -6.57 8.56 0.49
C GLY A 526 -7.66 9.43 -0.14
N MET A 527 -8.88 8.94 -0.39
CA MET A 527 -9.95 9.79 -0.94
C MET A 527 -10.47 10.81 0.08
N GLY A 528 -10.41 10.50 1.38
CA GLY A 528 -10.68 11.48 2.43
C GLY A 528 -9.67 12.65 2.45
N LEU A 529 -8.44 12.42 1.97
CA LEU A 529 -7.41 13.45 1.83
C LEU A 529 -7.79 14.45 0.72
N VAL A 530 -8.32 13.96 -0.40
CA VAL A 530 -8.85 14.81 -1.48
C VAL A 530 -10.03 15.64 -0.98
N HIS A 531 -10.97 15.01 -0.28
CA HIS A 531 -12.12 15.70 0.32
C HIS A 531 -11.66 16.81 1.28
N GLU A 532 -10.73 16.52 2.19
CA GLU A 532 -10.23 17.52 3.14
C GLU A 532 -9.48 18.64 2.45
N ALA A 533 -8.66 18.36 1.44
CA ALA A 533 -7.96 19.39 0.68
C ALA A 533 -8.94 20.35 0.00
N VAL A 534 -10.00 19.84 -0.64
CA VAL A 534 -11.06 20.67 -1.21
C VAL A 534 -11.75 21.50 -0.14
N THR A 535 -12.07 20.89 1.00
CA THR A 535 -12.72 21.57 2.14
C THR A 535 -11.86 22.73 2.68
N GLN A 536 -10.56 22.50 2.83
CA GLN A 536 -9.59 23.51 3.30
C GLN A 536 -9.44 24.65 2.30
N LEU A 537 -9.29 24.33 1.01
CA LEU A 537 -9.13 25.34 -0.05
C LEU A 537 -10.40 26.18 -0.29
N ARG A 538 -11.58 25.65 0.05
CA ARG A 538 -12.84 26.41 0.05
C ARG A 538 -13.07 27.26 1.30
N GLY A 539 -12.25 27.10 2.35
CA GLY A 539 -12.47 27.80 3.61
C GLY A 539 -13.60 27.21 4.46
N GLU A 540 -13.94 25.93 4.26
CA GLU A 540 -15.12 25.27 4.83
C GLU A 540 -14.79 24.28 5.96
N ALA A 541 -13.54 24.22 6.43
CA ALA A 541 -13.09 23.18 7.38
C ALA A 541 -13.43 23.47 8.86
N GLY A 542 -14.18 24.53 9.15
CA GLY A 542 -14.61 24.90 10.50
C GLY A 542 -13.44 25.15 11.44
N GLU A 543 -13.45 24.55 12.64
CA GLU A 543 -12.38 24.72 13.64
C GLU A 543 -11.02 24.17 13.19
N ARG A 544 -11.00 23.35 12.13
CA ARG A 544 -9.78 22.76 11.57
C ARG A 544 -9.17 23.59 10.45
N GLN A 545 -9.79 24.72 10.10
CA GLN A 545 -9.39 25.53 8.95
C GLN A 545 -7.96 26.07 9.11
N VAL A 546 -7.12 25.77 8.12
CA VAL A 546 -5.82 26.42 7.94
C VAL A 546 -6.08 27.80 7.37
N ARG A 547 -5.47 28.81 7.99
CA ARG A 547 -5.68 30.21 7.64
C ARG A 547 -5.16 30.49 6.23
N ASP A 548 -5.98 31.14 5.42
CA ASP A 548 -5.60 31.66 4.10
C ASP A 548 -5.03 30.60 3.13
N ALA A 549 -5.35 29.31 3.30
CA ALA A 549 -4.86 28.24 2.42
C ALA A 549 -5.29 28.46 0.95
N ARG A 550 -4.33 28.30 0.02
CA ARG A 550 -4.49 28.47 -1.42
C ARG A 550 -3.95 27.30 -2.23
N VAL A 551 -2.97 26.58 -1.69
CA VAL A 551 -2.35 25.41 -2.31
C VAL A 551 -2.37 24.24 -1.34
N ALA A 552 -2.94 23.12 -1.78
CA ALA A 552 -2.93 21.87 -1.04
C ALA A 552 -2.21 20.79 -1.83
N VAL A 553 -1.33 20.04 -1.17
CA VAL A 553 -0.83 18.78 -1.72
C VAL A 553 -1.65 17.61 -1.18
N VAL A 554 -2.00 16.68 -2.06
CA VAL A 554 -2.66 15.43 -1.69
C VAL A 554 -1.83 14.28 -2.21
N SER A 555 -1.57 13.28 -1.36
CA SER A 555 -0.96 12.03 -1.81
C SER A 555 -1.86 10.83 -1.58
N SER A 556 -1.63 9.80 -2.38
CA SER A 556 -2.32 8.52 -2.33
C SER A 556 -1.27 7.42 -2.43
N GLY A 557 -1.31 6.46 -1.51
CA GLY A 557 -0.27 5.43 -1.36
C GLY A 557 -0.80 4.14 -0.75
N GLY A 558 0.08 3.32 -0.18
CA GLY A 558 -0.24 2.13 0.61
C GLY A 558 -0.63 0.88 -0.18
N LEU A 559 -0.78 0.96 -1.51
CA LEU A 559 -1.23 -0.15 -2.38
C LEU A 559 -0.48 -0.28 -3.72
N THR A 560 0.64 0.44 -3.90
CA THR A 560 1.54 0.50 -5.08
C THR A 560 0.92 0.34 -6.48
N PRO A 561 1.07 1.31 -7.39
CA PRO A 561 1.84 2.56 -7.28
C PRO A 561 1.11 3.68 -6.53
N GLY A 562 1.87 4.63 -5.97
CA GLY A 562 1.32 5.86 -5.39
C GLY A 562 1.04 6.95 -6.42
N SER A 563 0.41 8.04 -5.98
CA SER A 563 0.29 9.29 -6.73
C SER A 563 0.25 10.50 -5.82
N ALA A 564 0.49 11.67 -6.41
CA ALA A 564 0.28 12.95 -5.74
C ALA A 564 -0.41 13.94 -6.67
N MET A 565 -1.08 14.93 -6.11
CA MET A 565 -1.66 16.06 -6.84
C MET A 565 -1.50 17.35 -6.05
N LEU A 566 -1.29 18.45 -6.76
CA LEU A 566 -1.40 19.80 -6.22
C LEU A 566 -2.76 20.34 -6.62
N LEU A 567 -3.49 20.83 -5.63
CA LEU A 567 -4.79 21.47 -5.78
C LEU A 567 -4.66 22.94 -5.40
N ARG A 568 -5.39 23.80 -6.08
CA ARG A 568 -5.37 25.24 -5.80
C ARG A 568 -6.76 25.85 -5.81
N SER A 569 -6.96 26.84 -4.97
CA SER A 569 -8.15 27.71 -5.05
C SER A 569 -8.11 28.56 -6.33
N GLU A 570 -9.28 29.01 -6.79
CA GLU A 570 -9.37 29.92 -7.94
C GLU A 570 -9.00 31.38 -7.61
N SER A 571 -9.00 31.74 -6.33
CA SER A 571 -8.76 33.11 -5.83
C SER A 571 -7.30 33.44 -5.58
#